data_AF-A0AAF0MND7-F1
#
_entry.id   AF-A0AAF0MND7-F1
#
_cell.length_a   1.000
_cell.length_b   1.000
_cell.length_c   1.000
_cell.angle_alpha   90.00
_cell.angle_beta   90.00
_cell.angle_gamma   90.00
#
_symmetry.space_group_name_H-M   'P 1'
#
loop_
_entity.id
_entity.type
_entity.pdbx_description
1 polymer ?
#
loop_
_entity_poly.entity_id
_entity_poly.type
_entity_poly.pdbx_seq_one_letter_code
_entity_poly.pdbx_strand_id
1 'polypeptide(L)' 'MHDDPTLDCQTCGEPVRVLTYAEQQQVAANPYNYVVYCRQHLDDAIQEGFR' A
#
# COMPACT_ATOMS: atom_id res chain seq x y z
N MET A 1 1.81 15.92 -15.11
CA MET A 1 1.60 15.45 -13.73
C MET A 1 2.33 14.12 -13.63
N HIS A 2 3.50 14.12 -13.01
CA HIS A 2 4.09 12.87 -12.54
C HIS A 2 3.73 12.86 -11.07
N ASP A 3 2.61 12.22 -10.75
CA ASP A 3 2.42 11.73 -9.39
C ASP A 3 3.42 10.59 -9.26
N ASP A 4 4.47 10.81 -8.47
CA ASP A 4 5.40 9.75 -8.13
C ASP A 4 4.59 8.58 -7.58
N PRO A 5 4.76 7.35 -8.11
CA PRO A 5 3.89 6.25 -7.74
C PRO A 5 4.06 5.93 -6.26
N THR A 6 2.93 5.85 -5.57
CA THR A 6 2.84 5.61 -4.13
C THR A 6 2.30 4.21 -3.85
N LEU A 7 2.54 3.72 -2.63
CA LEU A 7 1.64 2.74 -2.03
C LEU A 7 0.55 3.49 -1.30
N ASP A 8 -0.68 3.23 -1.70
CA ASP A 8 -1.86 3.86 -1.13
C ASP A 8 -2.50 2.92 -0.12
N CYS A 9 -3.10 3.52 0.90
CA CYS A 9 -3.89 2.79 1.88
C CYS A 9 -5.08 2.12 1.18
N GLN A 10 -5.22 0.82 1.35
CA GLN A 10 -6.32 0.08 0.71
C GLN A 10 -7.71 0.49 1.22
N THR A 11 -7.80 1.05 2.44
CA THR A 11 -9.08 1.54 2.99
C THR A 11 -9.45 2.95 2.50
N CYS A 12 -8.56 3.94 2.63
CA CYS A 12 -8.88 5.35 2.38
C CYS A 12 -8.26 5.95 1.12
N GLY A 13 -7.37 5.23 0.43
CA GLY A 13 -6.66 5.71 -0.76
C GLY A 13 -5.60 6.78 -0.49
N GLU A 14 -5.29 7.10 0.76
CA GLU A 14 -4.24 8.07 1.08
C GLU A 14 -2.85 7.49 0.79
N PRO A 15 -1.91 8.31 0.27
CA PRO A 15 -0.55 7.88 0.00
C PRO A 15 0.18 7.59 1.32
N VAL A 16 0.60 6.34 1.49
CA VAL A 16 1.34 5.91 2.69
C VAL A 16 2.84 6.10 2.51
N ARG A 17 3.35 5.83 1.31
CA ARG A 17 4.75 6.08 0.95
C ARG A 17 4.96 6.21 -0.56
N VAL A 18 5.97 6.95 -0.97
CA VAL A 18 6.45 7.02 -2.36
C VAL A 18 7.34 5.82 -2.66
N LEU A 19 7.17 5.22 -3.84
CA LEU A 19 7.96 4.08 -4.31
C LEU A 19 9.18 4.53 -5.10
N THR A 20 10.34 3.96 -4.77
CA THR A 20 11.52 4.06 -5.65
C THR A 20 11.29 3.29 -6.95
N TYR A 21 12.05 3.61 -8.00
CA TYR A 21 11.94 2.91 -9.29
C TYR A 21 12.13 1.38 -9.18
N ALA A 22 13.01 0.93 -8.30
CA ALA A 22 13.20 -0.50 -8.06
C ALA A 22 11.97 -1.14 -7.41
N GLU A 23 11.36 -0.48 -6.43
CA GLU A 23 10.16 -0.98 -5.76
C GLU A 23 8.94 -0.95 -6.69
N GLN A 24 8.83 0.03 -7.58
CA GLN A 24 7.78 0.05 -8.61
C GLN A 24 7.81 -1.22 -9.46
N GLN A 25 9.00 -1.68 -9.86
CA GLN A 25 9.13 -2.93 -10.63
C GLN A 25 8.71 -4.15 -9.81
N GLN A 26 9.02 -4.17 -8.51
CA GLN A 26 8.62 -5.28 -7.63
C GLN A 26 7.10 -5.31 -7.40
N VAL A 27 6.49 -4.14 -7.19
CA VAL A 27 5.02 -3.99 -7.08
C VAL A 27 4.35 -4.38 -8.39
N ALA A 28 4.89 -3.95 -9.53
CA ALA A 28 4.37 -4.33 -10.84
C ALA A 28 4.49 -5.86 -11.09
N ALA A 29 5.55 -6.49 -10.58
CA ALA A 29 5.74 -7.93 -10.71
C ALA A 29 4.77 -8.75 -9.85
N ASN A 30 4.42 -8.28 -8.65
CA ASN A 30 3.50 -8.96 -7.73
C ASN A 30 2.63 -7.95 -6.95
N PRO A 31 1.61 -7.33 -7.58
CA PRO A 31 0.88 -6.23 -6.97
C PRO A 31 0.14 -6.62 -5.67
N TYR A 32 -0.36 -7.86 -5.62
CA TYR A 32 -1.09 -8.37 -4.45
C TYR A 32 -0.23 -8.65 -3.22
N ASN A 33 1.11 -8.62 -3.33
CA ASN A 33 2.01 -8.76 -2.18
C ASN A 33 2.26 -7.43 -1.44
N TYR A 34 1.78 -6.30 -1.99
CA TYR A 34 2.05 -4.97 -1.46
C TYR A 34 0.78 -4.29 -0.95
N VAL A 35 -0.02 -5.04 -0.18
CA VAL A 35 -1.19 -4.53 0.53
C VAL A 35 -0.71 -3.68 1.71
N VAL A 36 -1.06 -2.40 1.72
CA VAL A 36 -0.65 -1.44 2.75
C VAL A 36 -1.87 -0.70 3.30
N TYR A 37 -1.86 -0.45 4.61
CA TYR A 37 -2.85 0.36 5.32
C TYR A 37 -2.14 1.53 5.99
N CYS A 38 -2.80 2.69 6.05
CA CYS A 38 -2.30 3.82 6.83
C CYS A 38 -2.46 3.52 8.32
N ARG A 39 -1.78 4.30 9.18
CA ARG A 39 -1.83 4.09 10.64
C ARG A 39 -3.24 4.13 11.23
N GLN A 40 -4.16 4.88 10.62
CA GLN A 40 -5.54 5.00 11.09
C GLN A 40 -6.39 3.76 10.75
N HIS A 41 -6.00 3.03 9.71
CA HIS A 41 -6.69 1.83 9.21
C HIS A 41 -5.87 0.55 9.45
N LEU A 42 -4.84 0.63 10.30
CA LEU A 42 -4.00 -0.53 10.62
C LEU A 42 -4.82 -1.60 11.36
N ASP A 43 -5.74 -1.18 12.21
CA ASP A 43 -6.63 -2.06 12.97
C ASP A 43 -7.63 -2.82 12.07
N ASP A 44 -8.03 -2.24 10.92
CA ASP A 44 -8.88 -2.90 9.92
C ASP A 44 -8.18 -4.14 9.33
N ALA A 45 -6.86 -4.05 9.13
CA ALA A 45 -6.04 -5.15 8.61
C ALA A 45 -5.84 -6.29 9.62
N ILE A 46 -5.83 -5.97 10.91
CA ILE A 46 -5.59 -6.95 11.98
C ILE A 46 -6.87 -7.76 12.27
N GLN A 47 -8.05 -7.17 12.09
CA GLN A 47 -9.33 -7.87 12.32
C GLN A 47 -9.61 -9.00 11.32
N GLU A 48 -9.13 -8.90 10.07
CA GLU A 48 -9.37 -9.91 9.03
C GLU A 48 -8.49 -11.17 9.18
N GLY A 49 -7.52 -11.19 10.12
CA GLY A 49 -6.54 -12.27 10.27
C GLY A 49 -6.58 -13.10 11.56
N PHE A 50 -7.40 -12.74 12.55
CA PHE A 50 -7.40 -13.40 13.88
C PHE A 50 -8.78 -13.43 14.56
N ARG A 51 -9.78 -14.06 13.94
CA ARG A 51 -10.91 -14.64 14.67
C ARG A 51 -11.41 -15.93 14.06
#